data_AF-A0A7K6YCZ1-F1
#
_entry.id   AF-A0A7K6YCZ1-F1
#
_cell.length_a   1.000
_cell.length_b   1.000
_cell.length_c   1.000
_cell.angle_alpha   90.00
_cell.angle_beta   90.00
_cell.angle_gamma   90.00
#
_symmetry.space_group_name_H-M   'P 1'
#
loop_
_entity.id
_entity.type
_entity.pdbx_description
1 polymer ?
#
loop_
_entity_poly.entity_id
_entity_poly.type
_entity_poly.pdbx_seq_one_letter_code
_entity_poly.pdbx_strand_id
1 'polypeptide(L)'
;RAQAEWAAFQARKKAVTVFSLGRRLGGREAAARAVERIQAREGDKEQQVREARVENIKLKHEIQTLETILKAQGELAEGQHLMDFEHMKKENQKHSEKIDDLSEEILKLKKKVSKAVHILSQFREKLQFVEAENQDRKAELMDMETLLAQKRDFLTKTKQARDRLRRNNLKLQQKCGLLGNEILLRDFEEKVDTAELLSQQLETLKRHHAGVILTCRGIQKKIKEANS
;
A
#
# COMPACT_ATOMS: atom_id res chain seq x y z
N ARG A 1 -45.36 -61.54 -76.66
CA ARG A 1 -46.59 -61.00 -77.31
C ARG A 1 -46.26 -59.78 -78.15
N ALA A 2 -45.76 -58.68 -77.56
CA ALA A 2 -45.39 -57.46 -78.30
C ALA A 2 -44.41 -57.65 -79.48
N GLN A 3 -43.38 -58.50 -79.34
CA GLN A 3 -42.43 -58.77 -80.44
C GLN A 3 -43.09 -59.49 -81.64
N ALA A 4 -44.03 -60.41 -81.37
CA ALA A 4 -44.73 -61.15 -82.42
C ALA A 4 -45.74 -60.23 -83.16
N GLU A 5 -46.44 -59.37 -82.43
CA GLU A 5 -47.33 -58.35 -82.97
C GLU A 5 -46.55 -57.31 -83.81
N TRP A 6 -45.36 -56.91 -83.34
CA TRP A 6 -44.46 -56.03 -84.08
C TRP A 6 -43.98 -56.65 -85.40
N ALA A 7 -43.57 -57.92 -85.36
CA ALA A 7 -43.15 -58.64 -86.56
C ALA A 7 -44.29 -58.77 -87.58
N ALA A 8 -45.51 -59.07 -87.12
CA ALA A 8 -46.70 -59.14 -87.97
C ALA A 8 -47.04 -57.76 -88.59
N PHE A 9 -46.93 -56.68 -87.81
CA PHE A 9 -47.10 -55.31 -88.30
C PHE A 9 -46.05 -54.94 -89.36
N GLN A 10 -44.77 -55.25 -89.13
CA GLN A 10 -43.70 -54.97 -90.08
C GLN A 10 -43.85 -55.77 -91.39
N ALA A 11 -44.29 -57.02 -91.31
CA ALA A 11 -44.61 -57.83 -92.48
C ALA A 11 -45.76 -57.23 -93.29
N ARG A 12 -46.83 -56.78 -92.62
CA ARG A 12 -47.96 -56.10 -93.27
C ARG A 12 -47.54 -54.77 -93.89
N LYS A 13 -46.72 -53.97 -93.19
CA LYS A 13 -46.15 -52.70 -93.69
C LYS A 13 -45.32 -52.95 -94.96
N LYS A 14 -44.48 -53.99 -94.98
CA LYS A 14 -43.68 -54.42 -96.15
C LYS A 14 -44.58 -54.77 -97.34
N ALA A 15 -45.59 -55.60 -97.13
CA ALA A 15 -46.49 -56.04 -98.19
C ALA A 15 -47.25 -54.87 -98.84
N VAL A 16 -47.79 -53.95 -98.04
CA VAL A 16 -48.53 -52.78 -98.51
C VAL A 16 -47.64 -51.78 -99.26
N THR A 17 -46.42 -51.55 -98.77
CA THR A 17 -45.47 -50.61 -99.40
C THR A 17 -44.87 -51.13 -100.69
N VAL A 18 -44.57 -52.45 -100.78
CA VAL A 18 -44.13 -53.08 -102.03
C VAL A 18 -45.22 -53.04 -103.10
N PHE A 19 -46.48 -53.25 -102.70
CA PHE A 19 -47.63 -53.16 -103.61
C PHE A 19 -47.83 -51.73 -104.15
N SER A 20 -47.73 -50.71 -103.29
CA SER A 20 -47.93 -49.31 -103.70
C SER A 20 -46.77 -48.74 -104.53
N LEU A 21 -45.52 -49.12 -104.23
CA LEU A 21 -44.32 -48.66 -104.95
C LEU A 21 -44.02 -49.45 -106.24
N GLY A 22 -44.56 -50.66 -106.37
CA GLY A 22 -44.34 -51.53 -107.54
C GLY A 22 -44.75 -50.90 -108.88
N ARG A 23 -45.78 -50.05 -108.88
CA ARG A 23 -46.22 -49.31 -110.09
C ARG A 23 -45.32 -48.11 -110.44
N ARG A 24 -44.60 -47.56 -109.46
CA ARG A 24 -43.80 -46.32 -109.63
C ARG A 24 -42.32 -46.57 -109.90
N LEU A 25 -41.77 -47.69 -109.43
CA LEU A 25 -40.33 -47.99 -109.46
C LEU A 25 -39.92 -49.07 -110.47
N GLY A 26 -40.76 -49.33 -111.47
CA GLY A 26 -40.42 -50.24 -112.58
C GLY A 26 -40.56 -51.74 -112.27
N GLY A 27 -41.39 -52.13 -111.30
CA GLY A 27 -41.73 -53.53 -111.02
C GLY A 27 -41.66 -53.91 -109.53
N ARG A 28 -42.26 -55.07 -109.20
CA ARG A 28 -42.37 -55.60 -107.83
C ARG A 28 -40.99 -55.82 -107.17
N GLU A 29 -40.01 -56.27 -107.93
CA GLU A 29 -38.66 -56.56 -107.41
C GLU A 29 -37.86 -55.29 -107.08
N ALA A 30 -37.94 -54.26 -107.94
CA ALA A 30 -37.30 -52.97 -107.68
C ALA A 30 -37.91 -52.27 -106.45
N ALA A 31 -39.24 -52.37 -106.30
CA ALA A 31 -39.95 -51.90 -105.11
C ALA A 31 -39.60 -52.71 -103.85
N ALA A 32 -39.46 -54.04 -103.95
CA ALA A 32 -39.03 -54.89 -102.83
C ALA A 32 -37.64 -54.51 -102.31
N ARG A 33 -36.65 -54.33 -103.21
CA ARG A 33 -35.30 -53.89 -102.84
C ARG A 33 -35.27 -52.49 -102.24
N ALA A 34 -36.12 -51.56 -102.72
CA ALA A 34 -36.24 -50.22 -102.15
C ALA A 34 -36.85 -50.25 -100.74
N VAL A 35 -37.92 -51.02 -100.54
CA VAL A 35 -38.58 -51.19 -99.24
C VAL A 35 -37.65 -51.87 -98.24
N GLU A 36 -36.89 -52.89 -98.64
CA GLU A 36 -35.91 -53.54 -97.76
C GLU A 36 -34.82 -52.59 -97.28
N ARG A 37 -34.27 -51.74 -98.17
CA ARG A 37 -33.30 -50.71 -97.77
C ARG A 37 -33.91 -49.68 -96.79
N ILE A 38 -35.16 -49.29 -97.00
CA ILE A 38 -35.88 -48.39 -96.10
C ILE A 38 -36.11 -49.06 -94.74
N GLN A 39 -36.57 -50.31 -94.71
CA GLN A 39 -36.83 -51.06 -93.48
C GLN A 39 -35.55 -51.34 -92.69
N ALA A 40 -34.43 -51.63 -93.36
CA ALA A 40 -33.13 -51.74 -92.69
C ALA A 40 -32.74 -50.43 -92.00
N ARG A 41 -32.84 -49.30 -92.73
CA ARG A 41 -32.55 -47.97 -92.17
C ARG A 41 -33.52 -47.56 -91.05
N GLU A 42 -34.78 -47.96 -91.14
CA GLU A 42 -35.76 -47.77 -90.05
C GLU A 42 -35.36 -48.58 -88.82
N GLY A 43 -34.98 -49.85 -88.99
CA GLY A 43 -34.51 -50.71 -87.91
C GLY A 43 -33.27 -50.16 -87.19
N ASP A 44 -32.27 -49.69 -87.95
CA ASP A 44 -31.06 -49.07 -87.41
C ASP A 44 -31.40 -47.82 -86.60
N LYS A 45 -32.28 -46.95 -87.13
CA LYS A 45 -32.74 -45.74 -86.41
C LYS A 45 -33.55 -46.08 -85.16
N GLU A 46 -34.42 -47.09 -85.22
CA GLU A 46 -35.19 -47.55 -84.06
C GLU A 46 -34.29 -48.14 -82.97
N GLN A 47 -33.19 -48.79 -83.35
CA GLN A 47 -32.18 -49.26 -82.40
C GLN A 47 -31.45 -48.08 -81.75
N GLN A 48 -30.98 -47.11 -82.54
CA GLN A 48 -30.34 -45.89 -82.02
C GLN A 48 -31.27 -45.11 -81.07
N VAL A 49 -32.55 -44.98 -81.41
CA VAL A 49 -33.54 -44.32 -80.54
C VAL A 49 -33.76 -45.11 -79.25
N ARG A 50 -33.77 -46.44 -79.29
CA ARG A 50 -33.88 -47.28 -78.09
C ARG A 50 -32.67 -47.12 -77.18
N GLU A 51 -31.46 -47.16 -77.74
CA GLU A 51 -30.21 -46.93 -77.02
C GLU A 51 -30.20 -45.54 -76.36
N ALA A 52 -30.49 -44.50 -77.14
CA ALA A 52 -30.56 -43.12 -76.64
C ALA A 52 -31.64 -42.95 -75.55
N ARG A 53 -32.77 -43.67 -75.62
CA ARG A 53 -33.80 -43.66 -74.57
C ARG A 53 -33.31 -44.31 -73.29
N VAL A 54 -32.63 -45.45 -73.38
CA VAL A 54 -32.06 -46.12 -72.20
C VAL A 54 -30.99 -45.22 -71.56
N GLU A 55 -30.13 -44.60 -72.36
CA GLU A 55 -29.15 -43.62 -71.89
C GLU A 55 -29.82 -42.41 -71.25
N ASN A 56 -30.88 -41.86 -71.86
CA ASN A 56 -31.62 -40.74 -71.28
C ASN A 56 -32.25 -41.10 -69.93
N ILE A 57 -32.79 -42.31 -69.78
CA ILE A 57 -33.34 -42.80 -68.51
C ILE A 57 -32.23 -42.92 -67.47
N LYS A 58 -31.07 -43.48 -67.82
CA LYS A 58 -29.90 -43.59 -66.93
C LYS A 58 -29.44 -42.21 -66.46
N LEU A 59 -29.24 -41.27 -67.40
CA LEU A 59 -28.81 -39.91 -67.10
C LEU A 59 -29.83 -39.17 -66.22
N LYS A 60 -31.13 -39.34 -66.47
CA LYS A 60 -32.17 -38.77 -65.59
C LYS A 60 -32.09 -39.31 -64.17
N HIS A 61 -31.85 -40.61 -64.02
CA HIS A 61 -31.73 -41.22 -62.69
C HIS A 61 -30.45 -40.75 -61.98
N GLU A 62 -29.35 -40.61 -62.71
CA GLU A 62 -28.09 -40.09 -62.18
C GLU A 62 -28.22 -38.63 -61.75
N ILE A 63 -28.86 -37.78 -62.58
CA ILE A 63 -29.17 -36.39 -62.23
C ILE A 63 -29.99 -36.33 -60.95
N GLN A 64 -31.09 -37.10 -60.86
CA GLN A 64 -31.91 -37.14 -59.65
C GLN A 64 -31.11 -37.58 -58.41
N THR A 65 -30.20 -38.53 -58.58
CA THR A 65 -29.34 -39.01 -57.48
C THR A 65 -28.33 -37.94 -57.04
N LEU A 66 -27.73 -37.22 -57.99
CA LEU A 66 -26.81 -36.13 -57.70
C LEU A 66 -27.52 -34.94 -57.06
N GLU A 67 -28.73 -34.61 -57.51
CA GLU A 67 -29.57 -33.57 -56.91
C GLU A 67 -29.94 -33.87 -55.45
N THR A 68 -30.28 -35.13 -55.13
CA THR A 68 -30.60 -35.52 -53.75
C THR A 68 -29.38 -35.46 -52.85
N ILE A 69 -28.21 -35.90 -53.33
CA ILE A 69 -26.95 -35.80 -52.59
C ILE A 69 -26.58 -34.33 -52.37
N LEU A 70 -26.65 -33.49 -53.42
CA LEU A 70 -26.30 -32.09 -53.33
C LEU A 70 -27.22 -31.35 -52.35
N LYS A 71 -28.51 -31.66 -52.36
CA LYS A 71 -29.47 -31.08 -51.43
C LYS A 71 -29.17 -31.49 -49.98
N ALA A 72 -28.90 -32.77 -49.73
CA ALA A 72 -28.53 -33.25 -48.39
C ALA A 72 -27.23 -32.61 -47.89
N GLN A 73 -26.23 -32.45 -48.76
CA GLN A 73 -24.97 -31.78 -48.43
C GLN A 73 -25.17 -30.29 -48.14
N GLY A 74 -26.02 -29.61 -48.91
CA GLY A 74 -26.38 -28.20 -48.68
C GLY A 74 -27.06 -27.99 -47.33
N GLU A 75 -28.07 -28.80 -47.01
CA GLU A 75 -28.79 -28.74 -45.73
C GLU A 75 -27.86 -29.01 -44.53
N LEU A 76 -26.92 -29.96 -44.66
CA LEU A 76 -25.91 -30.25 -43.64
C LEU A 76 -24.92 -29.09 -43.46
N ALA A 77 -24.43 -28.51 -44.56
CA ALA A 77 -23.49 -27.39 -44.53
C ALA A 77 -24.13 -26.14 -43.92
N GLU A 78 -25.36 -25.82 -44.30
CA GLU A 78 -26.14 -24.73 -43.70
C GLU A 78 -26.33 -24.95 -42.19
N GLY A 79 -26.68 -26.17 -41.77
CA GLY A 79 -26.78 -26.53 -40.35
C GLY A 79 -25.47 -26.36 -39.59
N GLN A 80 -24.34 -26.75 -40.19
CA GLN A 80 -23.02 -26.54 -39.60
C GLN A 80 -22.68 -25.06 -39.46
N HIS A 81 -22.88 -24.26 -40.51
CA HIS A 81 -22.63 -22.83 -40.48
C HIS A 81 -23.50 -22.10 -39.44
N LEU A 82 -24.75 -22.53 -39.27
CA LEU A 82 -25.65 -22.03 -38.22
C LEU A 82 -25.11 -22.35 -36.83
N MET A 83 -24.67 -23.60 -36.59
CA MET A 83 -24.07 -23.99 -35.31
C MET A 83 -22.80 -23.18 -35.01
N ASP A 84 -21.91 -23.02 -35.99
CA ASP A 84 -20.68 -22.24 -35.83
C ASP A 84 -20.98 -20.77 -35.51
N PHE A 85 -21.96 -20.19 -36.20
CA PHE A 85 -22.40 -18.82 -35.92
C PHE A 85 -22.98 -18.67 -34.51
N GLU A 86 -23.84 -19.60 -34.08
CA GLU A 86 -24.37 -19.60 -32.72
C GLU A 86 -23.28 -19.80 -31.67
N HIS A 87 -22.27 -20.62 -31.96
CA HIS A 87 -21.12 -20.82 -31.09
C HIS A 87 -20.34 -19.50 -30.92
N MET A 88 -19.97 -18.86 -32.04
CA MET A 88 -19.27 -17.56 -31.98
C MET A 88 -20.09 -16.50 -31.24
N LYS A 89 -21.42 -16.49 -31.40
CA LYS A 89 -22.30 -15.58 -30.66
C LYS A 89 -22.25 -15.83 -29.16
N LYS A 90 -22.28 -17.09 -28.73
CA LYS A 90 -22.15 -17.46 -27.30
C LYS A 90 -20.78 -17.08 -26.74
N GLU A 91 -19.71 -17.32 -27.49
CA GLU A 91 -18.35 -16.94 -27.07
C GLU A 91 -18.20 -15.43 -26.96
N ASN A 92 -18.67 -14.67 -27.94
CA ASN A 92 -18.61 -13.21 -27.89
C ASN A 92 -19.41 -12.65 -26.70
N GLN A 93 -20.58 -13.21 -26.42
CA GLN A 93 -21.38 -12.85 -25.25
C GLN A 93 -20.60 -13.12 -23.95
N LYS A 94 -19.99 -14.31 -23.82
CA LYS A 94 -19.18 -14.67 -22.65
C LYS A 94 -17.97 -13.75 -22.47
N HIS A 95 -17.33 -13.34 -23.57
CA HIS A 95 -16.22 -12.38 -23.52
C HIS A 95 -16.70 -10.99 -23.11
N SER A 96 -17.86 -10.53 -23.61
CA SER A 96 -18.46 -9.27 -23.23
C SER A 96 -18.77 -9.23 -21.72
N GLU A 97 -19.41 -10.28 -21.20
CA GLU A 97 -19.72 -10.41 -19.76
C GLU A 97 -18.45 -10.33 -18.92
N LYS A 98 -17.38 -11.03 -19.33
CA LYS A 98 -16.09 -10.96 -18.64
C LYS A 98 -15.45 -9.58 -18.68
N ILE A 99 -15.60 -8.85 -19.78
CA ILE A 99 -15.13 -7.45 -19.88
C ILE A 99 -15.90 -6.56 -18.92
N ASP A 100 -17.22 -6.73 -18.81
CA ASP A 100 -18.06 -5.96 -17.92
C ASP A 100 -17.72 -6.24 -16.44
N ASP A 101 -17.55 -7.51 -16.06
CA ASP A 101 -17.13 -7.91 -14.72
C ASP A 101 -15.78 -7.28 -14.33
N LEU A 102 -14.78 -7.38 -15.21
CA LEU A 102 -13.46 -6.78 -14.98
C LEU A 102 -13.54 -5.25 -14.92
N SER A 103 -14.39 -4.63 -15.73
CA SER A 103 -14.60 -3.19 -15.72
C SER A 103 -15.19 -2.71 -14.40
N GLU A 104 -16.15 -3.46 -13.85
CA GLU A 104 -16.68 -3.21 -12.51
C GLU A 104 -15.63 -3.37 -11.43
N GLU A 105 -14.81 -4.43 -11.48
CA GLU A 105 -13.71 -4.65 -10.53
C GLU A 105 -12.69 -3.50 -10.57
N ILE A 106 -12.30 -3.06 -11.77
CA ILE A 106 -11.43 -1.90 -11.96
C ILE A 106 -12.05 -0.65 -11.33
N LEU A 107 -13.36 -0.43 -11.52
CA LEU A 107 -14.04 0.72 -10.92
C LEU A 107 -14.07 0.63 -9.38
N LYS A 108 -14.32 -0.57 -8.83
CA LYS A 108 -14.28 -0.85 -7.38
C LYS A 108 -12.88 -0.56 -6.82
N LEU A 109 -11.82 -1.00 -7.51
CA LEU A 109 -10.43 -0.74 -7.13
C LEU A 109 -10.07 0.75 -7.21
N LYS A 110 -10.44 1.44 -8.29
CA LYS A 110 -10.24 2.90 -8.43
C LYS A 110 -10.89 3.68 -7.27
N LYS A 111 -12.11 3.30 -6.87
CA LYS A 111 -12.79 3.88 -5.70
C LYS A 111 -12.02 3.63 -4.40
N LYS A 112 -11.49 2.41 -4.19
CA LYS A 112 -10.65 2.10 -3.02
C LYS A 112 -9.36 2.93 -2.99
N VAL A 113 -8.68 3.05 -4.13
CA VAL A 113 -7.46 3.88 -4.27
C VAL A 113 -7.77 5.34 -3.96
N SER A 114 -8.83 5.91 -4.53
CA SER A 114 -9.23 7.29 -4.26
C SER A 114 -9.51 7.54 -2.77
N LYS A 115 -10.22 6.62 -2.10
CA LYS A 115 -10.45 6.70 -0.64
C LYS A 115 -9.14 6.66 0.14
N ALA A 116 -8.22 5.75 -0.22
CA ALA A 116 -6.93 5.64 0.44
C ALA A 116 -6.09 6.92 0.26
N VAL A 117 -6.07 7.50 -0.95
CA VAL A 117 -5.38 8.77 -1.21
C VAL A 117 -5.97 9.91 -0.36
N HIS A 118 -7.31 9.98 -0.26
CA HIS A 118 -7.95 11.00 0.58
C HIS A 118 -7.57 10.85 2.06
N ILE A 119 -7.62 9.61 2.58
CA ILE A 119 -7.20 9.31 3.96
C ILE A 119 -5.72 9.70 4.16
N LEU A 120 -4.83 9.29 3.26
CA LEU A 120 -3.41 9.63 3.33
C LEU A 120 -3.17 11.15 3.31
N SER A 121 -3.94 11.91 2.53
CA SER A 121 -3.89 13.38 2.53
C SER A 121 -4.25 13.95 3.90
N GLN A 122 -5.35 13.49 4.50
CA GLN A 122 -5.76 13.91 5.85
C GLN A 122 -4.69 13.58 6.90
N PHE A 123 -4.08 12.40 6.82
CA PHE A 123 -2.99 12.02 7.74
C PHE A 123 -1.74 12.86 7.53
N ARG A 124 -1.41 13.21 6.28
CA ARG A 124 -0.29 14.11 5.97
C ARG A 124 -0.50 15.50 6.55
N GLU A 125 -1.71 16.06 6.42
CA GLU A 125 -2.06 17.36 7.01
C GLU A 125 -1.98 17.34 8.54
N LYS A 126 -2.53 16.31 9.18
CA LYS A 126 -2.42 16.13 10.64
C LYS A 126 -0.98 15.98 11.10
N LEU A 127 -0.16 15.24 10.36
CA LEU A 127 1.26 15.08 10.67
C LEU A 127 1.98 16.43 10.59
N GLN A 128 1.78 17.20 9.52
CA GLN A 128 2.37 18.52 9.37
C GLN A 128 1.96 19.47 10.50
N PHE A 129 0.69 19.43 10.93
CA PHE A 129 0.21 20.21 12.07
C PHE A 129 0.92 19.82 13.37
N VAL A 130 1.00 18.53 13.67
CA VAL A 130 1.68 18.02 14.89
C VAL A 130 3.18 18.30 14.86
N GLU A 131 3.82 18.20 13.69
CA GLU A 131 5.23 18.53 13.52
C GLU A 131 5.51 20.02 13.78
N ALA A 132 4.64 20.91 13.31
CA ALA A 132 4.73 22.34 13.60
C ALA A 132 4.58 22.62 15.10
N GLU A 133 3.55 22.06 15.75
CA GLU A 133 3.36 22.23 17.20
C GLU A 133 4.57 21.69 17.99
N ASN A 134 5.14 20.55 17.58
CA ASN A 134 6.33 20.00 18.23
C ASN A 134 7.55 20.91 18.06
N GLN A 135 7.71 21.58 16.91
CA GLN A 135 8.77 22.57 16.72
C GLN A 135 8.59 23.77 17.66
N ASP A 136 7.37 24.28 17.80
CA ASP A 136 7.06 25.38 18.72
C ASP A 136 7.34 24.99 20.18
N ARG A 137 6.91 23.80 20.60
CA ARG A 137 7.21 23.27 21.95
C ARG A 137 8.69 23.09 22.20
N LYS A 138 9.47 22.67 21.20
CA LYS A 138 10.93 22.58 21.33
C LYS A 138 11.57 23.95 21.51
N ALA A 139 11.08 24.97 20.81
CA ALA A 139 11.53 26.34 20.99
C ALA A 139 11.21 26.85 22.41
N GLU A 140 9.97 26.66 22.88
CA GLU A 140 9.56 27.00 24.26
C GLU A 140 10.45 26.31 25.31
N LEU A 141 10.76 25.03 25.10
CA LEU A 141 11.61 24.26 26.00
C LEU A 141 13.04 24.81 26.02
N MET A 142 13.61 25.15 24.86
CA MET A 142 14.93 25.75 24.76
C MET A 142 14.99 27.11 25.49
N ASP A 143 13.96 27.94 25.33
CA ASP A 143 13.87 29.23 26.05
C ASP A 143 13.83 29.02 27.57
N MET A 144 13.04 28.05 28.04
CA MET A 144 12.97 27.72 29.48
C MET A 144 14.29 27.16 30.02
N GLU A 145 15.02 26.36 29.24
CA GLU A 145 16.34 25.86 29.61
C GLU A 145 17.36 26.99 29.73
N THR A 146 17.34 27.95 28.81
CA THR A 146 18.22 29.14 28.88
C THR A 146 17.91 29.98 30.12
N LEU A 147 16.62 30.22 30.41
CA LEU A 147 16.20 30.94 31.60
C LEU A 147 16.63 30.19 32.88
N LEU A 148 16.47 28.87 32.92
CA LEU A 148 16.89 28.04 34.03
C LEU A 148 18.40 28.11 34.26
N ALA A 149 19.20 28.08 33.20
CA ALA A 149 20.65 28.25 33.27
C ALA A 149 21.01 29.61 33.88
N GLN A 150 20.40 30.70 33.40
CA GLN A 150 20.60 32.05 33.95
C GLN A 150 20.24 32.13 35.45
N LYS A 151 19.12 31.51 35.86
CA LYS A 151 18.72 31.47 37.28
C LYS A 151 19.71 30.67 38.13
N ARG A 152 20.25 29.56 37.62
CA ARG A 152 21.29 28.76 38.28
C ARG A 152 22.58 29.57 38.48
N ASP A 153 22.98 30.36 37.49
CA ASP A 153 24.15 31.24 37.58
C ASP A 153 23.95 32.34 38.62
N PHE A 154 22.78 33.00 38.61
CA PHE A 154 22.43 34.02 39.59
C PHE A 154 22.43 33.46 41.03
N LEU A 155 21.83 32.28 41.22
CA LEU A 155 21.83 31.59 42.52
C LEU A 155 23.25 31.27 42.98
N THR A 156 24.11 30.81 42.07
CA THR A 156 25.51 30.49 42.36
C THR A 156 26.28 31.74 42.80
N LYS A 157 26.16 32.85 42.07
CA LYS A 157 26.77 34.15 42.44
C LYS A 157 26.28 34.63 43.81
N THR A 158 24.98 34.51 44.07
CA THR A 158 24.38 34.92 45.35
C THR A 158 24.87 34.06 46.52
N LYS A 159 24.96 32.74 46.33
CA LYS A 159 25.54 31.83 47.33
C LYS A 159 27.00 32.18 47.64
N GLN A 160 27.81 32.44 46.61
CA GLN A 160 29.20 32.87 46.79
C GLN A 160 29.31 34.19 47.57
N ALA A 161 28.46 35.17 47.26
CA ALA A 161 28.43 36.45 47.98
C ALA A 161 28.05 36.26 49.46
N ARG A 162 27.00 35.48 49.74
CA ARG A 162 26.61 35.09 51.10
C ARG A 162 27.77 34.41 51.84
N ASP A 163 28.46 33.46 51.20
CA ASP A 163 29.55 32.72 51.83
C ASP A 163 30.80 33.59 52.05
N ARG A 164 31.03 34.59 51.20
CA ARG A 164 32.03 35.64 51.44
C ARG A 164 31.66 36.50 52.64
N LEU A 165 30.40 36.94 52.75
CA LEU A 165 29.92 37.72 53.89
C LEU A 165 30.01 36.93 55.19
N ARG A 166 29.62 35.65 55.19
CA ARG A 166 29.77 34.76 56.35
C ARG A 166 31.24 34.66 56.81
N ARG A 167 32.17 34.43 55.87
CA ARG A 167 33.60 34.38 56.18
C ARG A 167 34.12 35.72 56.72
N ASN A 168 33.70 36.84 56.16
CA ASN A 168 34.09 38.16 56.63
C ASN A 168 33.53 38.47 58.03
N ASN A 169 32.27 38.12 58.28
CA ASN A 169 31.62 38.28 59.58
C ASN A 169 32.35 37.46 60.66
N LEU A 170 32.68 36.20 60.36
CA LEU A 170 33.48 35.37 61.28
C LEU A 170 34.86 35.96 61.56
N LYS A 171 35.57 36.46 60.52
CA LYS A 171 36.86 37.13 60.69
C LYS A 171 36.76 38.41 61.52
N LEU A 172 35.70 39.19 61.33
CA LEU A 172 35.44 40.39 62.13
C LEU A 172 35.17 40.02 63.58
N GLN A 173 34.33 39.02 63.83
CA GLN A 173 34.05 38.52 65.17
C GLN A 173 35.33 38.05 65.87
N GLN A 174 36.22 37.34 65.17
CA GLN A 174 37.53 36.93 65.70
C GLN A 174 38.43 38.14 66.03
N LYS A 175 38.45 39.17 65.18
CA LYS A 175 39.23 40.40 65.41
C LYS A 175 38.70 41.26 66.55
N CYS A 176 37.39 41.23 66.80
CA CYS A 176 36.78 42.01 67.87
C CYS A 176 37.12 41.48 69.27
N GLY A 177 37.66 40.27 69.42
CA GLY A 177 38.06 39.74 70.73
C GLY A 177 36.92 39.80 71.75
N LEU A 178 37.14 40.52 72.86
CA LEU A 178 36.14 40.76 73.91
C LEU A 178 35.06 41.79 73.53
N LEU A 179 35.29 42.63 72.51
CA LEU A 179 34.40 43.74 72.07
C LEU A 179 33.02 43.30 71.54
N GLY A 180 32.69 42.01 71.60
CA GLY A 180 31.36 41.48 71.30
C GLY A 180 30.72 40.70 72.44
N ASN A 181 31.38 40.58 73.59
CA ASN A 181 30.89 39.80 74.73
C ASN A 181 30.86 40.65 75.99
N GLU A 182 29.73 41.34 76.17
CA GLU A 182 29.51 42.33 77.24
C GLU A 182 29.68 41.73 78.64
N ILE A 183 29.35 40.45 78.82
CA ILE A 183 29.50 39.76 80.10
C ILE A 183 30.99 39.63 80.47
N LEU A 184 31.82 39.14 79.54
CA LEU A 184 33.26 39.03 79.81
C LEU A 184 33.94 40.39 79.94
N LEU A 185 33.47 41.42 79.23
CA LEU A 185 33.96 42.79 79.38
C LEU A 185 33.69 43.33 80.79
N ARG A 186 32.45 43.23 81.28
CA ARG A 186 32.10 43.65 82.63
C ARG A 186 32.85 42.87 83.70
N ASP A 187 32.99 41.56 83.53
CA ASP A 187 33.75 40.72 84.46
C ASP A 187 35.23 41.14 84.46
N PHE A 188 35.81 41.46 83.29
CA PHE A 188 37.17 41.99 83.22
C PHE A 188 37.32 43.36 83.92
N GLU A 189 36.37 44.28 83.71
CA GLU A 189 36.33 45.58 84.41
C GLU A 189 36.30 45.37 85.93
N GLU A 190 35.41 44.50 86.43
CA GLU A 190 35.30 44.20 87.86
C GLU A 190 36.58 43.53 88.41
N LYS A 191 37.25 42.66 87.62
CA LYS A 191 38.55 42.07 88.00
C LYS A 191 39.66 43.11 88.05
N VAL A 192 39.63 44.12 87.19
CA VAL A 192 40.59 45.23 87.23
C VAL A 192 40.34 46.08 88.49
N ASP A 193 39.10 46.47 88.75
CA ASP A 193 38.73 47.26 89.94
C ASP A 193 39.11 46.55 91.24
N THR A 194 38.83 45.25 91.33
CA THR A 194 39.20 44.43 92.50
C THR A 194 40.72 44.27 92.64
N ALA A 195 41.47 44.13 91.54
CA ALA A 195 42.93 44.09 91.57
C ALA A 195 43.55 45.42 92.01
N GLU A 196 42.99 46.55 91.60
CA GLU A 196 43.40 47.87 92.07
C GLU A 196 43.15 48.04 93.57
N LEU A 197 41.96 47.63 94.05
CA LEU A 197 41.64 47.67 95.48
C LEU A 197 42.59 46.80 96.30
N LEU A 198 42.84 45.56 95.86
CA LEU A 198 43.79 44.65 96.52
C LEU A 198 45.22 45.23 96.53
N SER A 199 45.63 45.88 95.45
CA SER A 199 46.94 46.54 95.37
C SER A 199 47.05 47.69 96.36
N GLN A 200 45.99 48.49 96.51
CA GLN A 200 45.92 49.55 97.52
C GLN A 200 45.98 48.98 98.95
N GLN A 201 45.22 47.91 99.23
CA GLN A 201 45.25 47.21 100.52
C GLN A 201 46.63 46.62 100.84
N LEU A 202 47.31 46.08 99.83
CA LEU A 202 48.66 45.55 99.98
C LEU A 202 49.67 46.66 100.30
N GLU A 203 49.54 47.83 99.68
CA GLU A 203 50.35 49.00 100.00
C GLU A 203 50.06 49.56 101.40
N THR A 204 48.79 49.61 101.84
CA THR A 204 48.48 50.03 103.22
C THR A 204 49.02 49.03 104.24
N LEU A 205 48.92 47.73 103.96
CA LEU A 205 49.45 46.68 104.83
C LEU A 205 50.99 46.71 104.89
N LYS A 206 51.68 46.94 103.76
CA LYS A 206 53.13 47.19 103.74
C LYS A 206 53.52 48.38 104.61
N ARG A 207 52.79 49.50 104.49
CA ARG A 207 53.02 50.69 105.33
C ARG A 207 52.78 50.39 106.81
N HIS A 208 51.72 49.65 107.13
CA HIS A 208 51.41 49.26 108.50
C HIS A 208 52.47 48.31 109.07
N HIS A 209 52.91 47.30 108.32
CA HIS A 209 53.97 46.38 108.72
C HIS A 209 55.30 47.11 108.91
N ALA A 210 55.66 48.05 108.03
CA ALA A 210 56.81 48.92 108.24
C ALA A 210 56.69 49.74 109.54
N GLY A 211 55.48 50.24 109.85
CA GLY A 211 55.17 50.91 111.11
C GLY A 211 55.31 49.99 112.34
N VAL A 212 54.83 48.75 112.27
CA VAL A 212 54.95 47.76 113.36
C VAL A 212 56.40 47.31 113.53
N ILE A 213 57.17 47.14 112.46
CA ILE A 213 58.61 46.87 112.57
C ILE A 213 59.32 48.04 113.30
N LEU A 214 58.94 49.28 113.03
CA LEU A 214 59.47 50.45 113.72
C LEU A 214 59.07 50.46 115.21
N THR A 215 57.84 50.14 115.56
CA THR A 215 57.40 50.07 116.96
C THR A 215 58.01 48.87 117.71
N CYS A 216 58.12 47.70 117.08
CA CYS A 216 58.84 46.55 117.63
C CYS A 216 60.33 46.85 117.83
N ARG A 217 60.99 47.58 116.91
CA ARG A 217 62.36 48.11 117.14
C ARG A 217 62.40 49.08 118.32
N GLY A 218 61.38 49.93 118.48
CA GLY A 218 61.23 50.83 119.63
C GLY A 218 61.05 50.08 120.95
N ILE A 219 60.25 49.02 120.98
CA ILE A 219 60.04 48.16 122.15
C ILE A 219 61.29 47.32 122.45
N GLN A 220 61.99 46.80 121.44
CA GLN A 220 63.29 46.14 121.63
C GLN A 220 64.34 47.09 122.21
N LYS A 221 64.34 48.38 121.82
CA LYS A 221 65.17 49.40 122.49
C LYS A 221 64.77 49.60 123.95
N LYS A 222 63.46 49.72 124.25
CA LYS A 222 62.96 49.85 125.63
C LYS A 222 63.23 48.61 126.50
N ILE A 223 63.17 47.40 125.94
CA ILE A 223 63.52 46.16 126.64
C ILE A 223 65.03 46.06 126.88
N LYS A 224 65.87 46.56 125.97
CA LYS A 224 67.32 46.67 126.19
C LYS A 224 67.65 47.73 127.26
N GLU A 225 66.91 48.83 127.31
CA GLU A 225 67.05 49.89 128.32
C GLU A 225 66.51 49.46 129.70
N ALA A 226 65.55 48.52 129.78
CA ALA A 226 65.02 47.96 131.03
C ALA A 226 65.83 46.75 131.58
N ASN A 227 66.69 46.16 130.75
CA ASN A 227 67.61 45.07 131.12
C ASN A 227 69.06 45.56 131.27
N SER A 228 69.27 46.88 131.32
CA SER A 228 70.54 47.54 131.69
C SER A 228 70.33 48.29 133.00
#